data_AF-A0A4D9CWF7-F1
#
_entry.id   AF-A0A4D9CWF7-F1
#
_cell.length_a   1.000
_cell.length_b   1.000
_cell.length_c   1.000
_cell.angle_alpha   90.00
_cell.angle_beta   90.00
_cell.angle_gamma   90.00
#
_symmetry.space_group_name_H-M   'P 1'
#
loop_
_entity.id
_entity.type
_entity.pdbx_description
1 polymer ?
#
loop_
_entity_poly.entity_id
_entity_poly.type
_entity_poly.pdbx_seq_one_letter_code
_entity_poly.pdbx_strand_id
1 'polypeptide(L)'
;MAETGRETPNAGMEVSPSRSGNATDSDSVPGAVWNRKGKMHTFWVRLNAVVFFGFTVLLCLAVLTAFSTYGHGDYGSVQQLNVNKLIQLRRVRDNGQTGYHYDQALFNFDLKADLSPAFDWNIKQLFVFLVVEYESKKNVLSQVVVWDRIIERKEDAVLDLEAEFLDYPLRDPAVELRNKNITLRLVWDHMPLTGTLFMRSDLVNSTILPDQYT
;
A
#
# COMPACT_ATOMS: atom_id res chain seq x y z
N MET A 1 -2.40 8.60 -71.82
CA MET A 1 -2.00 9.19 -70.52
C MET A 1 -2.38 8.19 -69.45
N ALA A 2 -1.47 7.92 -68.51
CA ALA A 2 -1.49 6.88 -67.47
C ALA A 2 -0.94 5.48 -67.85
N GLU A 3 0.29 5.27 -67.36
CA GLU A 3 0.83 4.09 -66.67
C GLU A 3 1.01 2.72 -67.35
N THR A 4 2.32 2.38 -67.43
CA THR A 4 2.95 1.18 -66.87
C THR A 4 2.89 -0.12 -67.65
N GLY A 5 4.08 -0.70 -67.84
CA GLY A 5 4.26 -2.13 -68.10
C GLY A 5 5.18 -2.41 -69.28
N ARG A 6 6.46 -2.69 -69.01
CA ARG A 6 7.23 -3.64 -69.82
C ARG A 6 8.14 -4.48 -68.94
N GLU A 7 7.79 -5.75 -68.85
CA GLU A 7 8.65 -6.85 -68.49
C GLU A 7 9.68 -7.13 -69.59
N THR A 8 10.90 -7.48 -69.13
CA THR A 8 11.95 -8.42 -69.64
C THR A 8 12.25 -8.50 -71.15
N PRO A 9 13.50 -8.82 -71.58
CA PRO A 9 13.93 -10.22 -71.53
C PRO A 9 15.45 -10.45 -71.38
N ASN A 10 15.75 -11.70 -71.04
CA ASN A 10 16.59 -12.61 -71.82
C ASN A 10 17.86 -13.19 -71.18
N ALA A 11 17.96 -14.49 -71.41
CA ALA A 11 18.98 -15.45 -71.04
C ALA A 11 20.28 -15.27 -71.84
N GLY A 12 21.32 -15.98 -71.41
CA GLY A 12 22.37 -16.45 -72.33
C GLY A 12 23.78 -16.39 -71.78
N MET A 13 24.30 -17.56 -71.38
CA MET A 13 25.72 -17.90 -71.27
C MET A 13 26.46 -17.69 -72.60
N GLU A 14 27.72 -17.23 -72.58
CA GLU A 14 28.90 -17.98 -73.09
C GLU A 14 30.23 -17.17 -73.01
N VAL A 15 31.12 -17.67 -72.16
CA VAL A 15 32.55 -18.03 -72.37
C VAL A 15 33.42 -17.26 -73.40
N SER A 16 34.39 -16.48 -72.87
CA SER A 16 35.84 -16.31 -73.24
C SER A 16 36.26 -15.90 -74.68
N PRO A 17 37.40 -15.18 -74.92
CA PRO A 17 38.73 -15.58 -74.42
C PRO A 17 39.84 -14.51 -74.20
N SER A 18 40.95 -15.05 -73.66
CA SER A 18 42.38 -14.75 -73.92
C SER A 18 43.05 -13.50 -73.34
N ARG A 19 43.70 -13.71 -72.19
CA ARG A 19 45.16 -13.56 -71.92
C ARG A 19 45.98 -12.66 -72.85
N SER A 20 46.52 -11.56 -72.30
CA SER A 20 47.89 -11.08 -72.58
C SER A 20 48.26 -9.92 -71.64
N GLY A 21 49.49 -9.91 -71.12
CA GLY A 21 50.19 -8.67 -70.79
C GLY A 21 50.32 -8.33 -69.30
N ASN A 22 51.54 -8.51 -68.80
CA ASN A 22 52.01 -8.13 -67.47
C ASN A 22 52.04 -6.61 -67.22
N ALA A 23 51.66 -6.26 -65.98
CA ALA A 23 52.27 -5.36 -64.99
C ALA A 23 53.04 -4.07 -65.38
N THR A 24 52.94 -3.10 -64.45
CA THR A 24 53.39 -1.69 -64.42
C THR A 24 52.35 -0.75 -65.04
N ASP A 25 51.83 0.30 -64.40
CA ASP A 25 52.14 1.03 -63.17
C ASP A 25 50.87 1.85 -62.79
N SER A 26 50.82 2.34 -61.55
CA SER A 26 50.00 3.46 -61.04
C SER A 26 48.47 3.40 -61.20
N ASP A 27 47.76 3.18 -60.09
CA ASP A 27 46.81 4.18 -59.58
C ASP A 27 46.35 3.85 -58.15
N SER A 28 46.66 4.79 -57.26
CA SER A 28 46.34 4.80 -55.84
C SER A 28 44.84 4.94 -55.61
N VAL A 29 44.18 3.88 -55.14
CA VAL A 29 42.87 4.00 -54.48
C VAL A 29 43.11 4.36 -53.01
N PRO A 30 42.71 5.54 -52.53
CA PRO A 30 42.89 5.90 -51.13
C PRO A 30 42.05 4.94 -50.28
N GLY A 31 42.72 4.16 -49.45
CA GLY A 31 42.09 3.25 -48.51
C GLY A 31 41.08 4.00 -47.65
N ALA A 32 39.84 3.55 -47.65
CA ALA A 32 38.83 4.00 -46.70
C ALA A 32 39.31 3.65 -45.29
N VAL A 33 39.95 4.61 -44.62
CA VAL A 33 40.28 4.52 -43.19
C VAL A 33 38.96 4.63 -42.46
N TRP A 34 38.33 3.49 -42.20
CA TRP A 34 37.20 3.40 -41.28
C TRP A 34 37.68 3.79 -39.90
N ASN A 35 37.54 5.07 -39.55
CA ASN A 35 37.71 5.54 -38.19
C ASN A 35 36.57 4.91 -37.37
N ARG A 36 36.80 3.72 -36.81
CA ARG A 36 36.00 3.20 -35.71
C ARG A 36 36.20 4.17 -34.56
N LYS A 37 35.42 5.27 -34.54
CA LYS A 37 35.14 6.01 -33.31
C LYS A 37 34.56 4.98 -32.35
N GLY A 38 35.42 4.39 -31.53
CA GLY A 38 34.97 3.59 -30.40
C GLY A 38 33.98 4.46 -29.66
N LYS A 39 32.76 3.96 -29.44
CA LYS A 39 31.81 4.63 -28.54
C LYS A 39 32.50 4.71 -27.18
N MET A 40 33.16 5.83 -26.89
CA MET A 40 33.67 6.10 -25.57
C MET A 40 32.44 6.40 -24.73
N HIS A 41 32.06 5.46 -23.88
CA HIS A 41 31.02 5.69 -22.90
C HIS A 41 31.57 6.74 -21.92
N THR A 42 31.07 7.97 -22.04
CA THR A 42 31.40 9.07 -21.12
C THR A 42 31.18 8.58 -19.69
N PHE A 43 32.01 9.03 -18.74
CA PHE A 43 31.86 8.71 -17.32
C PHE A 43 30.40 8.79 -16.85
N TRP A 44 29.68 9.82 -17.31
CA TRP A 44 28.25 10.02 -17.10
C TRP A 44 27.35 8.88 -17.57
N VAL A 45 27.64 8.28 -18.74
CA VAL A 45 26.87 7.14 -19.27
C VAL A 45 27.07 5.89 -18.41
N ARG A 46 28.30 5.67 -17.94
CA ARG A 46 28.62 4.52 -17.06
C ARG A 46 28.01 4.69 -15.68
N LEU A 47 28.08 5.90 -15.11
CA LEU A 47 27.43 6.22 -13.84
C LEU A 47 25.91 6.02 -13.93
N ASN A 48 25.30 6.53 -14.99
CA ASN A 48 23.87 6.36 -15.26
C ASN A 48 23.49 4.88 -15.31
N ALA A 49 24.27 4.05 -16.01
CA ALA A 49 24.03 2.62 -16.10
C ALA A 49 24.09 1.92 -14.72
N VAL A 50 25.05 2.27 -13.87
CA VAL A 50 25.16 1.70 -12.50
C VAL A 50 23.96 2.10 -11.64
N VAL A 51 23.54 3.36 -11.69
CA VAL A 51 22.38 3.86 -10.93
C VAL A 51 21.09 3.19 -11.40
N PHE A 52 20.85 3.13 -12.71
CA PHE A 52 19.67 2.45 -13.27
C PHE A 52 19.65 0.96 -12.95
N PHE A 53 20.81 0.29 -13.02
CA PHE A 53 20.93 -1.11 -12.61
C PHE A 53 20.58 -1.29 -11.12
N GLY A 54 21.11 -0.42 -10.25
CA GLY A 54 20.79 -0.42 -8.82
C GLY A 54 19.29 -0.26 -8.56
N PHE A 55 18.64 0.71 -9.20
CA PHE A 55 17.19 0.90 -9.08
C PHE A 55 16.40 -0.28 -9.64
N THR A 56 16.85 -0.90 -10.73
CA THR A 56 16.18 -2.08 -11.30
C THR A 56 16.24 -3.27 -10.32
N VAL A 57 17.39 -3.51 -9.71
CA VAL A 57 17.54 -4.57 -8.68
C VAL A 57 16.65 -4.28 -7.47
N LEU A 58 16.65 -3.03 -6.97
CA LEU A 58 15.78 -2.62 -5.85
C LEU A 58 14.31 -2.78 -6.19
N LEU A 59 13.90 -2.42 -7.40
CA LEU A 59 12.53 -2.59 -7.88
C LEU A 59 12.14 -4.07 -7.92
N CYS A 60 13.00 -4.94 -8.46
CA CYS A 60 12.74 -6.38 -8.48
C CYS A 60 12.61 -6.94 -7.06
N LEU A 61 13.49 -6.56 -6.13
CA LEU A 61 13.41 -7.00 -4.73
C LEU A 61 12.15 -6.47 -4.03
N ALA A 62 11.76 -5.22 -4.25
CA ALA A 62 10.53 -4.64 -3.72
C ALA A 62 9.29 -5.39 -4.22
N VAL A 63 9.26 -5.76 -5.50
CA VAL A 63 8.17 -6.55 -6.06
C VAL A 63 8.13 -7.96 -5.46
N LEU A 64 9.28 -8.63 -5.33
CA LEU A 64 9.34 -9.97 -4.73
C LEU A 64 8.94 -9.98 -3.24
N THR A 65 9.36 -8.98 -2.47
CA THR A 65 8.98 -8.83 -1.06
C THR A 65 7.49 -8.55 -0.88
N ALA A 66 6.91 -7.69 -1.72
CA ALA A 66 5.48 -7.48 -1.77
C ALA A 66 4.72 -8.78 -2.10
N PHE A 67 5.18 -9.56 -3.09
CA PHE A 67 4.55 -10.85 -3.42
C PHE A 67 4.67 -11.88 -2.30
N SER A 68 5.82 -11.92 -1.61
CA SER A 68 6.04 -12.85 -0.52
C SER A 68 5.13 -12.61 0.68
N THR A 69 4.64 -11.38 0.86
CA THR A 69 3.72 -10.99 1.94
C THR A 69 2.35 -11.68 1.80
N TYR A 70 1.84 -11.83 0.57
CA TYR A 70 0.56 -12.52 0.34
C TYR A 70 0.58 -14.01 0.72
N GLY A 71 1.77 -14.62 0.83
CA GLY A 71 1.93 -15.99 1.29
C GLY A 71 1.91 -16.14 2.82
N HIS A 72 1.98 -15.04 3.57
CA HIS A 72 1.91 -15.04 5.02
C HIS A 72 0.43 -15.03 5.44
N GLY A 73 -0.05 -16.11 6.07
CA GLY A 73 -1.47 -16.30 6.40
C GLY A 73 -1.82 -16.13 7.88
N ASP A 74 -0.83 -15.83 8.72
CA ASP A 74 -1.04 -15.59 10.15
C ASP A 74 -1.12 -14.08 10.40
N TYR A 75 -2.17 -13.65 11.08
CA TYR A 75 -2.51 -12.23 11.21
C TYR A 75 -2.83 -11.81 12.64
N GLY A 76 -2.50 -12.66 13.62
CA GLY A 76 -2.83 -12.44 15.02
C GLY A 76 -4.27 -12.80 15.38
N SER A 77 -4.51 -12.91 16.68
CA SER A 77 -5.82 -13.27 17.24
C SER A 77 -6.15 -12.38 18.43
N VAL A 78 -7.41 -11.93 18.46
CA VAL A 78 -7.94 -11.19 19.60
C VAL A 78 -8.57 -12.16 20.59
N GLN A 79 -8.14 -12.10 21.85
CA GLN A 79 -8.58 -13.02 22.89
C GLN A 79 -9.74 -12.45 23.71
N GLN A 80 -9.70 -11.15 24.01
CA GLN A 80 -10.70 -10.47 24.82
C GLN A 80 -10.87 -9.02 24.38
N LEU A 81 -12.13 -8.58 24.28
CA LEU A 81 -12.50 -7.19 24.06
C LEU A 81 -13.81 -6.93 24.79
N ASN A 82 -13.74 -6.26 25.93
CA ASN A 82 -14.92 -5.99 26.76
C ASN A 82 -15.03 -4.53 27.15
N VAL A 83 -16.25 -4.00 27.14
CA VAL A 83 -16.56 -2.73 27.80
C VAL A 83 -16.65 -3.00 29.29
N ASN A 84 -15.81 -2.35 30.08
CA ASN A 84 -15.71 -2.61 31.51
C ASN A 84 -16.71 -1.72 32.28
N LYS A 85 -16.59 -0.39 32.11
CA LYS A 85 -17.43 0.56 32.84
C LYS A 85 -17.73 1.80 32.00
N LEU A 86 -19.01 2.17 31.94
CA LEU A 86 -19.40 3.50 31.47
C LEU A 86 -19.07 4.53 32.55
N ILE A 87 -18.27 5.52 32.17
CA ILE A 87 -17.89 6.63 33.04
C ILE A 87 -18.97 7.72 32.97
N GLN A 88 -19.35 8.10 31.76
CA GLN A 88 -20.26 9.21 31.56
C GLN A 88 -21.04 9.07 30.26
N LEU A 89 -22.33 9.39 30.31
CA LEU A 89 -23.15 9.61 29.12
C LEU A 89 -23.86 10.94 29.32
N ARG A 90 -23.51 11.97 28.56
CA ARG A 90 -24.10 13.30 28.71
C ARG A 90 -24.48 13.90 27.37
N ARG A 91 -25.52 14.72 27.39
CA ARG A 91 -25.80 15.65 26.31
C ARG A 91 -24.92 16.88 26.47
N VAL A 92 -24.07 17.14 25.48
CA VAL A 92 -23.20 18.31 25.44
C VAL A 92 -23.82 19.34 24.51
N ARG A 93 -23.87 20.58 24.98
CA ARG A 93 -24.15 21.74 24.14
C ARG A 93 -22.81 22.35 23.74
N ASP A 94 -22.57 22.49 22.45
CA ASP A 94 -21.46 23.29 21.99
C ASP A 94 -21.76 24.77 22.30
N ASN A 95 -20.90 25.42 23.06
CA ASN A 95 -21.00 26.84 23.36
C ASN A 95 -20.49 27.73 22.20
N GLY A 96 -20.09 27.13 21.07
CA GLY A 96 -19.76 27.83 19.83
C GLY A 96 -20.96 28.51 19.15
N GLN A 97 -20.68 29.27 18.08
CA GLN A 97 -21.66 30.11 17.37
C GLN A 97 -22.85 29.34 16.76
N THR A 98 -22.70 28.04 16.53
CA THR A 98 -23.69 27.20 15.88
C THR A 98 -24.65 26.48 16.83
N GLY A 99 -24.38 26.47 18.15
CA GLY A 99 -25.29 25.96 19.17
C GLY A 99 -25.68 24.49 19.02
N TYR A 100 -24.85 23.66 18.40
CA TYR A 100 -25.17 22.25 18.16
C TYR A 100 -25.21 21.45 19.47
N HIS A 101 -26.14 20.50 19.53
CA HIS A 101 -26.25 19.53 20.60
C HIS A 101 -25.74 18.18 20.10
N TYR A 102 -24.90 17.52 20.87
CA TYR A 102 -24.46 16.15 20.61
C TYR A 102 -24.47 15.34 21.89
N ASP A 103 -24.69 14.03 21.79
CA ASP A 103 -24.46 13.14 22.91
C ASP A 103 -22.99 12.72 22.93
N GLN A 104 -22.43 12.63 24.13
CA GLN A 104 -21.07 12.16 24.35
C GLN A 104 -21.09 11.02 25.37
N ALA A 105 -20.50 9.89 24.99
CA ALA A 105 -20.25 8.76 25.88
C ALA A 105 -18.76 8.58 26.14
N LEU A 106 -18.42 8.30 27.39
CA LEU A 106 -17.09 7.95 27.89
C LEU A 106 -17.21 6.64 28.65
N PHE A 107 -16.39 5.66 28.27
CA PHE A 107 -16.32 4.36 28.94
C PHE A 107 -14.88 3.85 28.90
N ASN A 108 -14.58 2.90 29.77
CA ASN A 108 -13.33 2.16 29.72
C ASN A 108 -13.54 0.78 29.14
N PHE A 109 -12.50 0.26 28.51
CA PHE A 109 -12.49 -1.06 27.92
C PHE A 109 -11.28 -1.88 28.37
N ASP A 110 -11.45 -3.19 28.33
CA ASP A 110 -10.38 -4.16 28.52
C ASP A 110 -10.10 -4.81 27.16
N LEU A 111 -8.82 -4.85 26.76
CA LEU A 111 -8.38 -5.43 25.50
C LEU A 111 -7.22 -6.38 25.76
N LYS A 112 -7.40 -7.65 25.41
CA LYS A 112 -6.33 -8.65 25.36
C LYS A 112 -6.23 -9.20 23.93
N ALA A 113 -5.14 -8.91 23.24
CA ALA A 113 -4.91 -9.35 21.87
C ALA A 113 -3.44 -9.69 21.66
N ASP A 114 -3.18 -10.75 20.89
CA ASP A 114 -1.84 -11.06 20.43
C ASP A 114 -1.76 -10.84 18.92
N LEU A 115 -1.17 -9.70 18.55
CA LEU A 115 -0.91 -9.32 17.16
C LEU A 115 0.52 -9.65 16.74
N SER A 116 1.31 -10.33 17.56
CA SER A 116 2.68 -10.74 17.22
C SER A 116 2.78 -11.56 15.93
N PRO A 117 1.81 -12.45 15.60
CA PRO A 117 1.83 -13.17 14.33
C PRO A 117 1.53 -12.30 13.11
N ALA A 118 0.91 -11.13 13.31
CA ALA A 118 0.61 -10.17 12.26
C ALA A 118 1.88 -9.45 11.73
N PHE A 119 3.00 -9.52 12.45
CA PHE A 119 4.27 -8.98 12.02
C PHE A 119 5.05 -9.98 11.17
N ASP A 120 5.24 -9.62 9.90
CA ASP A 120 6.19 -10.26 8.98
C ASP A 120 7.41 -9.35 8.69
N TRP A 121 8.31 -9.82 7.82
CA TRP A 121 9.55 -9.10 7.46
C TRP A 121 9.33 -7.85 6.59
N ASN A 122 8.15 -7.69 5.98
CA ASN A 122 7.77 -6.57 5.13
C ASN A 122 6.87 -5.56 5.88
N ILE A 123 6.40 -5.85 7.10
CA ILE A 123 5.65 -4.89 7.90
C ILE A 123 6.58 -3.83 8.49
N LYS A 124 6.23 -2.56 8.27
CA LYS A 124 6.87 -1.42 8.95
C LYS A 124 6.27 -1.19 10.33
N GLN A 125 4.93 -1.17 10.39
CA GLN A 125 4.16 -0.91 11.60
C GLN A 125 2.73 -1.43 11.41
N LEU A 126 2.05 -1.68 12.52
CA LEU A 126 0.61 -1.92 12.56
C LEU A 126 -0.08 -0.69 13.15
N PHE A 127 -1.15 -0.24 12.52
CA PHE A 127 -2.03 0.78 13.07
C PHE A 127 -3.27 0.11 13.63
N VAL A 128 -3.32 -0.04 14.95
CA VAL A 128 -4.42 -0.70 15.65
C VAL A 128 -5.38 0.35 16.15
N PHE A 129 -6.67 0.16 15.93
CA PHE A 129 -7.69 1.09 16.38
C PHE A 129 -8.97 0.38 16.76
N LEU A 130 -9.67 0.93 17.73
CA LEU A 130 -10.94 0.42 18.23
C LEU A 130 -12.06 1.22 17.61
N VAL A 131 -12.96 0.51 16.92
CA VAL A 131 -14.14 1.09 16.29
C VAL A 131 -15.37 0.74 17.12
N VAL A 132 -16.19 1.75 17.41
CA VAL A 132 -17.54 1.57 17.93
C VAL A 132 -18.52 1.69 16.78
N GLU A 133 -19.32 0.66 16.60
CA GLU A 133 -20.37 0.56 15.61
C GLU A 133 -21.73 0.64 16.29
N TYR A 134 -22.60 1.50 15.78
CA TYR A 134 -23.97 1.62 16.27
C TYR A 134 -24.91 2.10 15.18
N GLU A 135 -26.19 1.78 15.33
CA GLU A 135 -27.23 2.19 14.38
C GLU A 135 -27.84 3.53 14.83
N SER A 136 -27.98 4.47 13.89
CA SER A 136 -28.68 5.74 14.10
C SER A 136 -29.88 5.83 13.16
N LYS A 137 -30.87 6.67 13.48
CA LYS A 137 -32.00 6.91 12.56
C LYS A 137 -31.56 7.46 11.20
N LYS A 138 -30.42 8.17 11.16
CA LYS A 138 -29.88 8.77 9.93
C LYS A 138 -29.05 7.78 9.11
N ASN A 139 -28.34 6.88 9.76
CA ASN A 139 -27.35 5.99 9.14
C ASN A 139 -27.57 4.55 9.60
N VAL A 140 -27.64 3.64 8.64
CA VAL A 140 -27.78 2.19 8.90
C VAL A 140 -26.64 1.68 9.79
N LEU A 141 -25.42 2.17 9.60
CA LEU A 141 -24.26 1.84 10.43
C LEU A 141 -23.41 3.11 10.63
N SER A 142 -23.21 3.52 11.87
CA SER A 142 -22.28 4.58 12.24
C SER A 142 -21.06 3.94 12.87
N GLN A 143 -19.87 4.23 12.33
CA GLN A 143 -18.59 3.71 12.81
C GLN A 143 -17.76 4.88 13.32
N VAL A 144 -17.32 4.81 14.57
CA VAL A 144 -16.52 5.87 15.21
C VAL A 144 -15.28 5.24 15.84
N VAL A 145 -14.11 5.76 15.49
CA VAL A 145 -12.86 5.36 16.14
C VAL A 145 -12.77 6.05 17.50
N VAL A 146 -12.54 5.26 18.55
CA VAL A 146 -12.51 5.77 19.94
C VAL A 146 -11.14 5.65 20.60
N TRP A 147 -10.26 4.81 20.05
CA TRP A 147 -8.91 4.58 20.56
C TRP A 147 -8.02 4.11 19.41
N ASP A 148 -6.76 4.50 19.42
CA ASP A 148 -5.77 4.05 18.44
C ASP A 148 -4.36 3.91 19.03
N ARG A 149 -3.58 3.00 18.46
CA ARG A 149 -2.19 2.77 18.82
C ARG A 149 -1.40 2.29 17.63
N ILE A 150 -0.23 2.89 17.44
CA ILE A 150 0.76 2.44 16.47
C ILE A 150 1.71 1.46 17.17
N ILE A 151 1.86 0.27 16.58
CA ILE A 151 2.81 -0.75 17.03
C ILE A 151 3.89 -0.87 15.97
N GLU A 152 5.12 -0.52 16.32
CA GLU A 152 6.26 -0.54 15.38
C GLU A 152 7.09 -1.83 15.48
N ARG A 153 6.98 -2.55 16.61
CA ARG A 153 7.81 -3.71 16.93
C ARG A 153 6.95 -4.89 17.35
N LYS A 154 7.41 -6.09 17.00
CA LYS A 154 6.73 -7.35 17.30
C LYS A 154 6.62 -7.61 18.81
N GLU A 155 7.61 -7.18 19.59
CA GLU A 155 7.62 -7.37 21.05
C GLU A 155 6.50 -6.56 21.73
N ASP A 156 6.10 -5.44 21.13
CA ASP A 156 5.05 -4.56 21.62
C ASP A 156 3.65 -4.94 21.06
N ALA A 157 3.57 -6.04 20.30
CA ALA A 157 2.36 -6.50 19.61
C ALA A 157 1.40 -7.31 20.50
N VAL A 158 1.83 -7.64 21.72
CA VAL A 158 0.97 -8.24 22.75
C VAL A 158 0.31 -7.11 23.53
N LEU A 159 -0.99 -6.91 23.29
CA LEU A 159 -1.80 -5.91 23.96
C LEU A 159 -2.51 -6.56 25.17
N ASP A 160 -2.20 -6.07 26.37
CA ASP A 160 -2.91 -6.39 27.60
C ASP A 160 -3.26 -5.06 28.29
N LEU A 161 -4.42 -4.52 27.94
CA LEU A 161 -4.93 -3.25 28.44
C LEU A 161 -6.12 -3.53 29.36
N GLU A 162 -6.06 -2.98 30.57
CA GLU A 162 -7.10 -3.12 31.59
C GLU A 162 -7.64 -1.74 31.96
N ALA A 163 -8.95 -1.56 31.84
CA ALA A 163 -9.66 -0.32 32.10
C ALA A 163 -9.07 0.93 31.39
N GLU A 164 -8.63 0.75 30.14
CA GLU A 164 -8.07 1.82 29.31
C GLU A 164 -9.14 2.86 28.96
N PHE A 165 -8.75 4.13 28.94
CA PHE A 165 -9.63 5.25 28.57
C PHE A 165 -9.68 5.44 27.06
N LEU A 166 -10.76 6.04 26.57
CA LEU A 166 -10.85 6.44 25.16
C LEU A 166 -9.98 7.67 24.88
N ASP A 167 -9.23 7.63 23.78
CA ASP A 167 -8.54 8.82 23.24
C ASP A 167 -9.57 9.80 22.66
N TYR A 168 -10.59 9.25 21.99
CA TYR A 168 -11.67 10.03 21.40
C TYR A 168 -13.00 9.64 22.04
N PRO A 169 -13.66 10.58 22.73
CA PRO A 169 -14.99 10.35 23.24
C PRO A 169 -15.97 9.98 22.12
N LEU A 170 -16.81 8.98 22.35
CA LEU A 170 -17.87 8.63 21.40
C LEU A 170 -18.87 9.79 21.34
N ARG A 171 -18.94 10.46 20.19
CA ARG A 171 -19.84 11.60 19.98
C ARG A 171 -20.83 11.31 18.88
N ASP A 172 -22.10 11.59 19.15
CA ASP A 172 -23.18 11.46 18.18
C ASP A 172 -23.92 12.80 17.99
N PRO A 173 -23.88 13.39 16.79
CA PRO A 173 -24.62 14.61 16.49
C PRO A 173 -26.14 14.40 16.40
N ALA A 174 -26.62 13.16 16.31
CA ALA A 174 -28.05 12.86 16.30
C ALA A 174 -28.66 12.80 17.71
N VAL A 175 -27.83 12.79 18.77
CA VAL A 175 -28.28 12.76 20.18
C VAL A 175 -29.08 11.48 20.49
N GLU A 176 -28.61 10.35 19.97
CA GLU A 176 -29.31 9.06 20.01
C GLU A 176 -28.54 7.98 20.76
N LEU A 177 -27.46 8.28 21.49
CA LEU A 177 -26.62 7.26 22.15
C LEU A 177 -27.28 6.55 23.35
N ARG A 178 -28.40 7.07 23.85
CA ARG A 178 -29.14 6.46 24.98
C ARG A 178 -29.83 5.16 24.57
N ASN A 179 -29.75 4.14 25.43
CA ASN A 179 -30.34 2.82 25.21
C ASN A 179 -29.96 2.22 23.83
N LYS A 180 -28.75 2.51 23.35
CA LYS A 180 -28.23 1.98 22.10
C LYS A 180 -27.35 0.78 22.33
N ASN A 181 -27.52 -0.21 21.49
CA ASN A 181 -26.56 -1.28 21.37
C ASN A 181 -25.34 -0.75 20.61
N ILE A 182 -24.20 -0.73 21.29
CA ILE A 182 -22.91 -0.38 20.71
C ILE A 182 -22.09 -1.64 20.56
N THR A 183 -21.40 -1.75 19.43
CA THR A 183 -20.59 -2.90 19.09
C THR A 183 -19.15 -2.45 18.94
N LEU A 184 -18.26 -2.99 19.76
CA LEU A 184 -16.83 -2.74 19.69
C LEU A 184 -16.20 -3.74 18.73
N ARG A 185 -15.35 -3.22 17.84
CA ARG A 185 -14.58 -4.00 16.88
C ARG A 185 -13.13 -3.53 16.91
N LEU A 186 -12.20 -4.45 17.16
CA LEU A 186 -10.79 -4.15 17.00
C LEU A 186 -10.40 -4.30 15.54
N VAL A 187 -9.72 -3.29 15.01
CA VAL A 187 -9.23 -3.27 13.63
C VAL A 187 -7.74 -2.95 13.67
N TRP A 188 -6.95 -3.62 12.84
CA TRP A 188 -5.55 -3.28 12.64
C TRP A 188 -5.23 -3.22 11.16
N ASP A 189 -4.63 -2.10 10.76
CA ASP A 189 -4.14 -1.87 9.42
C ASP A 189 -2.67 -2.28 9.33
N HIS A 190 -2.37 -3.12 8.34
CA HIS A 190 -1.03 -3.57 8.04
C HIS A 190 -0.37 -2.57 7.12
N MET A 191 0.68 -1.91 7.62
CA MET A 191 1.45 -0.94 6.84
C MET A 191 2.77 -1.57 6.39
N PRO A 192 2.85 -2.10 5.16
CA PRO A 192 4.07 -2.68 4.67
C PRO A 192 5.10 -1.61 4.27
N LEU A 193 6.37 -1.98 4.28
CA LEU A 193 7.47 -1.24 3.66
C LEU A 193 7.26 -1.11 2.16
N THR A 194 6.77 -2.17 1.51
CA THR A 194 6.46 -2.21 0.07
C THR A 194 5.18 -3.00 -0.21
N GLY A 195 4.33 -2.50 -1.10
CA GLY A 195 3.08 -3.17 -1.49
C GLY A 195 1.82 -2.42 -1.05
N THR A 196 0.74 -3.16 -0.84
CA THR A 196 -0.60 -2.61 -0.53
C THR A 196 -0.89 -2.64 0.95
N LEU A 197 -1.55 -1.61 1.46
CA LEU A 197 -2.13 -1.62 2.79
C LEU A 197 -3.34 -2.55 2.81
N PHE A 198 -3.53 -3.27 3.91
CA PHE A 198 -4.71 -4.08 4.11
C PHE A 198 -5.12 -4.06 5.58
N MET A 199 -6.42 -3.93 5.79
CA MET A 199 -6.99 -3.92 7.12
C MET A 199 -7.53 -5.30 7.47
N ARG A 200 -7.34 -5.69 8.72
CA ARG A 200 -8.01 -6.83 9.31
C ARG A 200 -8.75 -6.39 10.55
N SER A 201 -9.87 -7.06 10.82
CA SER A 201 -10.64 -6.85 12.03
C SER A 201 -10.97 -8.19 12.64
N ASP A 202 -11.05 -8.22 13.95
CA ASP A 202 -11.43 -9.40 14.71
C ASP A 202 -12.15 -8.95 15.99
N LEU A 203 -12.78 -9.92 16.65
CA LEU A 203 -13.58 -9.86 17.85
C LEU A 203 -14.59 -8.70 17.90
N VAL A 204 -15.84 -9.10 17.96
CA VAL A 204 -16.98 -8.18 18.00
C VAL A 204 -17.67 -8.39 19.33
N ASN A 205 -17.69 -7.35 20.18
CA ASN A 205 -18.42 -7.39 21.43
C ASN A 205 -19.47 -6.27 21.50
N SER A 206 -20.70 -6.64 21.80
CA SER A 206 -21.82 -5.71 21.88
C SER A 206 -22.20 -5.41 23.33
N THR A 207 -22.43 -4.15 23.65
CA THR A 207 -22.91 -3.72 24.97
C THR A 207 -23.98 -2.65 24.79
N ILE A 208 -24.96 -2.60 25.69
CA ILE A 208 -26.03 -1.60 25.64
C ILE A 208 -25.64 -0.41 26.53
N LEU A 209 -25.70 0.80 25.95
CA LEU A 209 -25.56 2.05 26.70
C LEU A 209 -26.81 2.32 27.55
N PRO A 210 -26.70 2.97 28.71
CA PRO A 210 -27.83 3.23 29.59
C PRO A 210 -28.81 4.21 28.94
N ASP A 211 -30.06 4.14 29.41
CA ASP A 211 -31.14 5.02 28.96
C ASP A 211 -31.04 6.43 29.56
N GLN A 212 -30.45 6.55 30.75
CA GLN A 212 -30.33 7.83 31.46
C GLN A 212 -28.94 8.46 31.28
N TYR A 213 -28.92 9.80 31.18
CA TYR A 213 -27.68 10.57 31.23
C TYR A 213 -27.09 10.51 32.64
N THR A 214 -25.77 10.41 32.72
CA THR A 214 -24.97 10.36 33.96
C THR A 214 -24.06 11.57 34.08
#